data_AF-A0A7Y4KI80-F1
#
_entry.id   AF-A0A7Y4KI80-F1
#
_cell.length_a   1.000
_cell.length_b   1.000
_cell.length_c   1.000
_cell.angle_alpha   90.00
_cell.angle_beta   90.00
_cell.angle_gamma   90.00
#
_symmetry.space_group_name_H-M   'P 1'
#
loop_
_entity.id
_entity.type
_entity.pdbx_description
1 polymer ?
#
loop_
_entity_poly.entity_id
_entity_poly.type
_entity_poly.pdbx_seq_one_letter_code
_entity_poly.pdbx_strand_id
1 'polypeptide(L)'
;MALVKCRECGNDVATSAAACPKCGAPVRRQLLTTRNILLAFCALGMCYVGSCVVLNLAETPGRRLKTTAVAEELKQVDIGPLLREYGANELQADANYRGRIIQTNGWVDSLGRDAFDSIYLVLSSARGSEPTSLQCQVDKEQLPRVAKLTPGARITIRGRVDGLSLRNVMVSNCELISTP
;
A
#
# COMPACT_ATOMS: atom_id res chain seq x y z
N MET A 1 -11.98 1.87 37.21
CA MET A 1 -11.67 0.49 37.64
C MET A 1 -12.96 -0.11 38.20
N ALA A 2 -13.44 -1.24 37.69
CA ALA A 2 -14.64 -1.87 38.22
C ALA A 2 -14.30 -2.62 39.53
N LEU A 3 -15.08 -2.40 40.58
CA LEU A 3 -14.96 -3.09 41.86
C LEU A 3 -16.09 -4.10 42.00
N VAL A 4 -15.78 -5.29 42.49
CA VAL A 4 -16.73 -6.35 42.83
C VAL A 4 -16.59 -6.74 44.29
N LYS A 5 -17.70 -7.11 44.92
CA LYS A 5 -17.70 -7.60 46.30
C LYS A 5 -17.15 -9.03 46.36
N CYS A 6 -16.23 -9.28 47.28
CA CYS A 6 -15.78 -10.62 47.62
C CYS A 6 -16.95 -11.43 48.20
N ARG A 7 -17.18 -12.64 47.67
CA ARG A 7 -18.29 -13.50 48.11
C ARG A 7 -18.08 -14.14 49.48
N GLU A 8 -16.84 -14.21 49.96
CA GLU A 8 -16.52 -14.79 51.27
C GLU A 8 -16.59 -13.75 52.39
N CYS A 9 -16.00 -12.57 52.20
CA CYS A 9 -15.84 -11.59 53.28
C CYS A 9 -16.50 -10.22 53.04
N GLY A 10 -17.16 -10.03 51.88
CA GLY A 10 -17.87 -8.80 51.55
C GLY A 10 -16.98 -7.57 51.25
N ASN A 11 -15.66 -7.73 51.22
CA ASN A 11 -14.75 -6.63 50.91
C ASN A 11 -14.81 -6.23 49.43
N ASP A 12 -14.56 -4.96 49.12
CA ASP A 12 -14.41 -4.52 47.73
C ASP A 12 -13.08 -5.00 47.16
N VAL A 13 -13.13 -5.58 45.96
CA VAL A 13 -11.96 -6.14 45.27
C VAL A 13 -12.00 -5.69 43.81
N ALA A 14 -10.85 -5.30 43.26
CA ALA A 14 -10.74 -4.97 41.84
C ALA A 14 -11.05 -6.20 40.98
N THR A 15 -11.78 -6.01 39.88
CA THR A 15 -12.10 -7.10 38.93
C THR A 15 -10.86 -7.74 38.29
N SER A 16 -9.70 -7.09 38.36
CA SER A 16 -8.42 -7.62 37.89
C SER A 16 -7.63 -8.42 38.94
N ALA A 17 -7.96 -8.32 40.23
CA ALA A 17 -7.18 -8.96 41.30
C ALA A 17 -7.34 -10.49 41.30
N ALA A 18 -6.24 -11.21 41.54
CA ALA A 18 -6.22 -12.68 41.58
C ALA A 18 -6.85 -13.25 42.86
N ALA A 19 -6.72 -12.54 43.98
CA ALA A 19 -7.26 -12.94 45.29
C ALA A 19 -7.71 -11.72 46.09
N CYS A 20 -8.63 -11.94 47.04
CA CYS A 20 -9.08 -10.90 47.95
C CYS A 20 -7.98 -10.57 48.97
N PRO A 21 -7.56 -9.28 49.13
CA PRO A 21 -6.51 -8.91 50.06
C PRO A 21 -6.91 -9.06 51.54
N LYS A 22 -8.22 -9.12 51.84
CA LYS A 22 -8.72 -9.22 53.21
C LYS A 22 -8.82 -10.66 53.73
N CYS A 23 -9.23 -11.61 52.88
CA CYS A 23 -9.50 -12.99 53.30
C CYS A 23 -8.72 -14.06 52.52
N GLY A 24 -7.95 -13.66 51.50
CA GLY A 24 -7.17 -14.59 50.67
C GLY A 24 -7.98 -15.44 49.69
N ALA A 25 -9.32 -15.35 49.69
CA ALA A 25 -10.16 -16.12 48.79
C ALA A 25 -9.87 -15.78 47.31
N PRO A 26 -9.75 -16.79 46.42
CA PRO A 26 -9.50 -16.56 45.00
C PRO A 26 -10.72 -15.88 44.36
N VAL A 27 -10.48 -14.83 43.58
CA VAL A 27 -11.54 -14.16 42.84
C VAL A 27 -11.84 -15.00 41.60
N ARG A 28 -12.91 -15.80 41.63
CA ARG A 28 -13.36 -16.58 40.45
C ARG A 28 -13.72 -15.61 39.32
N ARG A 29 -12.79 -15.43 38.37
CA ARG A 29 -13.06 -14.81 37.08
C ARG A 29 -14.12 -15.65 36.39
N GLN A 30 -15.33 -15.13 36.20
CA GLN A 30 -16.24 -15.69 35.21
C GLN A 30 -15.61 -15.42 33.85
N LEU A 31 -14.74 -16.34 33.41
CA LEU A 31 -14.33 -16.48 32.02
C LEU A 31 -15.61 -16.79 31.26
N LEU A 32 -16.27 -15.72 30.82
CA LEU A 32 -17.40 -15.74 29.90
C LEU A 32 -16.95 -16.57 28.70
N THR A 33 -17.41 -17.82 28.73
CA THR A 33 -16.99 -18.88 27.83
C THR A 33 -17.48 -18.46 26.45
N THR A 34 -16.53 -18.31 25.53
CA THR A 34 -16.68 -17.83 24.14
C THR A 34 -17.56 -18.71 23.24
N ARG A 35 -18.44 -19.53 23.82
CA ARG A 35 -19.27 -20.52 23.12
C ARG A 35 -20.63 -19.98 22.65
N ASN A 36 -21.09 -18.84 23.18
CA ASN A 36 -22.40 -18.26 22.83
C ASN A 36 -22.35 -17.03 21.90
N ILE A 37 -21.15 -16.58 21.49
CA ILE A 37 -21.02 -15.47 20.52
C ILE A 37 -21.14 -16.01 19.08
N LEU A 38 -20.65 -17.22 18.81
CA LEU A 38 -20.73 -17.87 17.48
C LEU A 38 -22.16 -18.18 17.02
N LEU A 39 -23.07 -18.57 17.92
CA LEU A 39 -24.46 -18.89 17.57
C LEU A 39 -25.34 -17.65 17.35
N ALA A 40 -25.02 -16.53 18.00
CA ALA A 40 -25.72 -15.26 17.77
C ALA A 40 -25.38 -14.62 16.42
N PHE A 41 -24.14 -14.78 15.93
CA PHE A 41 -23.73 -14.32 14.60
C PHE A 41 -24.35 -15.14 13.46
N CYS A 42 -24.55 -16.45 13.62
CA CYS A 42 -25.20 -17.28 12.61
C CYS A 42 -26.70 -16.95 12.44
N ALA A 43 -27.42 -16.62 13.51
CA ALA A 43 -28.85 -16.26 13.44
C ALA A 43 -29.07 -14.87 12.82
N LEU A 44 -28.19 -13.90 13.07
CA LEU A 44 -28.23 -12.57 12.44
C LEU A 44 -27.82 -12.61 10.95
N GLY A 45 -26.90 -13.51 10.57
CA GLY A 45 -26.48 -13.70 9.18
C GLY A 45 -27.56 -14.36 8.30
N MET A 46 -28.36 -15.28 8.85
CA MET A 46 -29.34 -16.04 8.06
C MET A 46 -30.68 -15.30 7.86
N CYS A 47 -31.02 -14.35 8.73
CA CYS A 47 -32.19 -13.47 8.53
C CYS A 47 -31.93 -12.33 7.52
N TYR A 48 -30.68 -11.95 7.27
CA TYR A 48 -30.35 -10.91 6.28
C TYR A 48 -30.44 -11.43 4.83
N VAL A 49 -30.16 -12.71 4.60
CA VAL A 49 -30.24 -13.32 3.26
C VAL A 49 -31.68 -13.58 2.82
N GLY A 50 -32.61 -13.84 3.76
CA GLY A 50 -34.01 -14.12 3.43
C GLY A 50 -34.88 -12.88 3.14
N SER A 51 -34.54 -11.72 3.70
CA SER A 51 -35.35 -10.50 3.53
C SER A 51 -35.03 -9.71 2.26
N CYS A 52 -33.87 -9.93 1.63
CA CYS A 52 -33.52 -9.25 0.37
C CYS A 52 -34.07 -9.94 -0.89
N VAL A 53 -34.70 -11.12 -0.78
CA VAL A 53 -35.08 -11.93 -1.96
C VAL A 53 -36.50 -11.66 -2.48
N VAL A 54 -37.37 -10.91 -1.79
CA VAL A 54 -38.82 -10.89 -2.15
C VAL A 54 -39.44 -9.51 -2.45
N LEU A 55 -38.72 -8.38 -2.46
CA LEU A 55 -39.37 -7.10 -2.77
C LEU A 55 -38.67 -6.29 -3.88
N ASN A 56 -39.22 -6.51 -5.08
CA ASN A 56 -39.37 -5.61 -6.24
C ASN A 56 -38.41 -5.81 -7.42
N LEU A 57 -38.87 -6.65 -8.36
CA LEU A 57 -38.81 -6.34 -9.80
C LEU A 57 -39.63 -5.06 -10.03
N ALA A 58 -38.96 -3.92 -10.07
CA ALA A 58 -39.44 -2.74 -10.77
C ALA A 58 -38.24 -2.20 -11.57
N GLU A 59 -38.19 -2.58 -12.84
CA GLU A 59 -37.26 -2.05 -13.82
C GLU A 59 -37.41 -0.52 -13.86
N THR A 60 -36.45 0.18 -13.26
CA THR A 60 -36.23 1.61 -13.51
C THR A 60 -35.05 1.74 -14.46
N PRO A 61 -35.17 2.49 -15.56
CA PRO A 61 -34.13 2.57 -16.57
C PRO A 61 -32.94 3.37 -16.00
N GLY A 62 -31.86 2.65 -15.73
CA GLY A 62 -30.51 3.08 -16.10
C GLY A 62 -30.00 4.39 -15.50
N ARG A 63 -30.01 4.54 -14.17
CA ARG A 63 -28.99 5.39 -13.52
C ARG A 63 -27.78 4.52 -13.24
N ARG A 64 -26.91 4.33 -14.25
CA ARG A 64 -25.54 3.85 -14.03
C ARG A 64 -24.93 4.77 -12.97
N LEU A 65 -24.79 4.29 -11.75
CA LEU A 65 -23.69 4.73 -10.91
C LEU A 65 -22.44 4.36 -11.70
N LYS A 66 -21.83 5.38 -12.32
CA LYS A 66 -20.45 5.32 -12.76
C LYS A 66 -19.66 4.90 -11.51
N THR A 67 -19.37 3.62 -11.40
CA THR A 67 -18.14 3.17 -10.76
C THR A 67 -17.04 3.77 -11.60
N THR A 68 -16.71 5.02 -11.32
CA THR A 68 -15.45 5.61 -11.71
C THR A 68 -14.43 4.85 -10.88
N ALA A 69 -13.97 3.71 -11.40
CA ALA A 69 -12.65 3.26 -11.06
C ALA A 69 -11.77 4.51 -11.25
N VAL A 70 -11.12 4.94 -10.17
CA VAL A 70 -10.03 5.91 -10.27
C VAL A 70 -8.96 5.18 -11.06
N ALA A 71 -9.11 5.23 -12.39
CA ALA A 71 -8.10 4.79 -13.32
C ALA A 71 -6.90 5.65 -12.99
N GLU A 72 -5.87 5.01 -12.45
CA GLU A 72 -4.59 5.61 -12.14
C GLU A 72 -4.12 6.39 -13.38
N GLU A 73 -4.25 7.72 -13.33
CA GLU A 73 -4.07 8.57 -14.51
C GLU A 73 -2.59 8.54 -14.89
N LEU A 74 -2.28 7.88 -16.00
CA LEU A 74 -0.94 7.83 -16.56
C LEU A 74 -0.52 9.24 -16.95
N LYS A 75 0.46 9.80 -16.24
CA LYS A 75 1.00 11.14 -16.54
C LYS A 75 2.23 11.01 -17.44
N GLN A 76 2.19 11.61 -18.63
CA GLN A 76 3.39 11.71 -19.47
C GLN A 76 4.29 12.81 -18.90
N VAL A 77 5.53 12.47 -18.53
CA VAL A 77 6.44 13.37 -17.82
C VAL A 77 7.80 13.38 -18.52
N ASP A 78 8.35 14.56 -18.77
CA ASP A 78 9.74 14.67 -19.21
C ASP A 78 10.69 14.46 -18.02
N ILE A 79 11.69 13.60 -18.20
CA ILE A 79 12.58 13.19 -17.11
C ILE A 79 13.44 14.37 -16.61
N GLY A 80 13.79 15.33 -17.47
CA GLY A 80 14.65 16.47 -17.07
C GLY A 80 14.00 17.37 -16.02
N PRO A 81 12.80 17.94 -16.27
CA PRO A 81 12.03 18.66 -15.27
C PRO A 81 11.79 17.85 -14.01
N LEU A 82 11.41 16.56 -14.13
CA LEU A 82 11.20 15.69 -12.98
C LEU A 82 12.43 15.64 -12.07
N LEU A 83 13.61 15.36 -12.63
CA LEU A 83 14.86 15.26 -11.87
C LEU A 83 15.28 16.61 -11.27
N ARG A 84 15.12 17.71 -12.01
CA ARG A 84 15.42 19.06 -11.49
C ARG A 84 14.48 19.48 -10.37
N GLU A 85 13.19 19.19 -10.48
CA GLU A 85 12.21 19.51 -9.43
C GLU A 85 12.52 18.74 -8.15
N TYR A 86 12.82 17.44 -8.24
CA TYR A 86 13.27 16.65 -7.11
C TYR A 86 14.59 17.13 -6.51
N GLY A 87 15.56 17.51 -7.36
CA GLY A 87 16.85 18.06 -6.90
C GLY A 87 16.75 19.45 -6.26
N ALA A 88 15.71 20.23 -6.58
CA ALA A 88 15.50 21.58 -6.07
C ALA A 88 14.63 21.61 -4.81
N ASN A 89 13.51 20.86 -4.80
CA ASN A 89 12.56 20.84 -3.69
C ASN A 89 11.77 19.52 -3.68
N GLU A 90 12.30 18.54 -2.93
CA GLU A 90 11.70 17.22 -2.77
C GLU A 90 10.24 17.26 -2.28
N LEU A 91 9.92 18.12 -1.29
CA LEU A 91 8.56 18.18 -0.72
C LEU A 91 7.52 18.63 -1.75
N GLN A 92 7.90 19.60 -2.60
CA GLN A 92 7.04 20.06 -3.67
C GLN A 92 6.93 19.01 -4.79
N ALA A 93 8.04 18.37 -5.15
CA ALA A 93 8.06 17.32 -6.15
C ALA A 93 7.17 16.13 -5.70
N ASP A 94 7.24 15.74 -4.43
CA ASP A 94 6.41 14.66 -3.89
C ASP A 94 4.91 14.97 -3.99
N ALA A 95 4.49 16.21 -3.68
CA ALA A 95 3.10 16.63 -3.87
C ALA A 95 2.65 16.50 -5.35
N ASN A 96 3.59 16.67 -6.29
CA ASN A 96 3.33 16.65 -7.72
C ASN A 96 3.42 15.27 -8.38
N TYR A 97 4.23 14.35 -7.84
CA TYR A 97 4.60 13.10 -8.52
C TYR A 97 4.43 11.86 -7.66
N ARG A 98 4.65 11.92 -6.34
CA ARG A 98 4.64 10.72 -5.50
C ARG A 98 3.30 10.00 -5.55
N GLY A 99 3.35 8.69 -5.65
CA GLY A 99 2.18 7.82 -5.79
C GLY A 99 1.52 7.85 -7.17
N ARG A 100 2.00 8.67 -8.13
CA ARG A 100 1.46 8.72 -9.50
C ARG A 100 2.22 7.77 -10.41
N ILE A 101 1.52 7.21 -11.39
CA ILE A 101 2.16 6.50 -12.51
C ILE A 101 2.58 7.51 -13.55
N ILE A 102 3.86 7.50 -13.88
CA ILE A 102 4.42 8.31 -14.94
C ILE A 102 4.86 7.45 -16.11
N GLN A 103 4.85 8.01 -17.31
CA GLN A 103 5.59 7.49 -18.46
C GLN A 103 6.64 8.52 -18.87
N THR A 104 7.90 8.08 -18.96
CA THR A 104 9.01 8.98 -19.24
C THR A 104 10.10 8.31 -20.07
N ASN A 105 10.88 9.12 -20.78
CA ASN A 105 11.97 8.68 -21.64
C ASN A 105 13.28 9.15 -21.05
N GLY A 106 14.28 8.27 -21.02
CA GLY A 106 15.60 8.57 -20.46
C GLY A 106 16.72 7.78 -21.13
N TRP A 107 17.95 8.17 -20.84
CA TRP A 107 19.15 7.45 -21.25
C TRP A 107 19.58 6.50 -20.15
N VAL A 108 19.89 5.26 -20.51
CA VAL A 108 20.37 4.25 -19.54
C VAL A 108 21.79 4.60 -19.11
N ASP A 109 21.99 5.00 -17.86
CA ASP A 109 23.32 5.22 -17.30
C ASP A 109 23.93 3.91 -16.80
N SER A 110 23.13 3.13 -16.06
CA SER A 110 23.53 1.84 -15.54
C SER A 110 22.33 0.93 -15.33
N LEU A 111 22.58 -0.38 -15.27
CA LEU A 111 21.58 -1.40 -15.01
C LEU A 111 22.25 -2.59 -14.31
N GLY A 112 21.49 -3.31 -13.49
CA GLY A 112 22.06 -4.43 -12.75
C GLY A 112 21.10 -5.08 -11.76
N ARG A 113 21.70 -5.80 -10.82
CA ARG A 113 21.01 -6.39 -9.67
C ARG A 113 21.57 -5.77 -8.39
N ASP A 114 20.72 -5.50 -7.43
CA ASP A 114 21.15 -5.08 -6.10
C ASP A 114 21.54 -6.29 -5.22
N ALA A 115 21.90 -6.02 -3.97
CA ALA A 115 22.27 -7.05 -3.00
C ALA A 115 21.13 -8.03 -2.67
N PHE A 116 19.88 -7.71 -3.04
CA PHE A 116 18.69 -8.51 -2.81
C PHE A 116 18.16 -9.18 -4.09
N ASP A 117 18.96 -9.22 -5.15
CA ASP A 117 18.58 -9.80 -6.45
C ASP A 117 17.42 -9.06 -7.15
N SER A 118 17.17 -7.79 -6.79
CA SER A 118 16.20 -6.94 -7.48
C SER A 118 16.86 -6.28 -8.69
N ILE A 119 16.17 -6.27 -9.82
CA ILE A 119 16.65 -5.68 -11.07
C ILE A 119 16.38 -4.18 -11.04
N TYR A 120 17.39 -3.37 -11.37
CA TYR A 120 17.24 -1.93 -11.47
C TYR A 120 17.82 -1.35 -12.77
N LEU A 121 17.27 -0.21 -13.17
CA LEU A 121 17.74 0.66 -14.25
C LEU A 121 17.93 2.07 -13.69
N VAL A 122 19.05 2.71 -14.00
CA VAL A 122 19.29 4.13 -13.69
C VAL A 122 19.23 4.93 -14.98
N LEU A 123 18.39 5.97 -15.00
CA LEU A 123 18.14 6.82 -16.15
C LEU A 123 18.52 8.28 -15.86
N SER A 124 19.09 8.94 -16.86
CA SER A 124 19.37 10.38 -16.89
C SER A 124 18.56 11.10 -17.99
N SER A 125 18.42 12.42 -17.87
CA SER A 125 17.82 13.26 -18.91
C SER A 125 18.77 13.53 -20.08
N ALA A 126 20.08 13.54 -19.81
CA ALA A 126 21.14 13.76 -20.79
C ALA A 126 22.38 12.92 -20.46
N ARG A 127 23.23 12.67 -21.46
CA ARG A 127 24.51 11.97 -21.24
C ARG A 127 25.45 12.85 -20.40
N GLY A 128 25.63 12.52 -19.13
CA GLY A 128 26.47 13.27 -18.19
C GLY A 128 25.84 13.37 -16.80
N SER A 129 26.63 13.81 -15.80
CA SER A 129 26.19 13.82 -14.40
C SER A 129 25.16 14.91 -14.11
N GLU A 130 23.89 14.55 -14.11
CA GLU A 130 22.87 15.31 -13.39
C GLU A 130 23.03 15.08 -11.87
N PRO A 131 22.69 16.06 -11.01
CA PRO A 131 22.78 15.90 -9.56
C PRO A 131 21.79 14.86 -9.01
N THR A 132 20.77 14.52 -9.80
CA THR A 132 19.70 13.58 -9.47
C THR A 132 19.44 12.69 -10.68
N SER A 133 19.24 11.40 -10.45
CA SER A 133 18.93 10.43 -11.50
C SER A 133 17.60 9.73 -11.20
N LEU A 134 17.04 9.00 -12.16
CA LEU A 134 15.84 8.20 -11.93
C LEU A 134 16.27 6.74 -11.78
N GLN A 135 15.93 6.11 -10.67
CA GLN A 135 16.15 4.68 -10.47
C GLN A 135 14.83 3.93 -10.54
N CYS A 136 14.77 2.97 -11.45
CA CYS A 136 13.58 2.24 -11.83
C CYS A 136 13.76 0.77 -11.44
N GLN A 137 12.93 0.29 -10.52
CA GLN A 137 12.93 -1.09 -10.05
C GLN A 137 11.97 -1.91 -10.91
N VAL A 138 12.51 -2.95 -11.54
CA VAL A 138 11.83 -3.75 -12.55
C VAL A 138 11.53 -5.15 -12.01
N ASP A 139 10.34 -5.65 -12.34
CA ASP A 139 9.95 -7.02 -12.00
C ASP A 139 10.78 -8.06 -12.79
N LYS A 140 10.95 -9.25 -12.21
CA LYS A 140 11.82 -10.31 -12.75
C LYS A 140 11.32 -10.81 -14.11
N GLU A 141 10.04 -10.69 -14.38
CA GLU A 141 9.38 -11.04 -15.64
C GLU A 141 9.92 -10.23 -16.82
N GLN A 142 10.43 -9.02 -16.59
CA GLN A 142 10.99 -8.18 -17.65
C GLN A 142 12.48 -8.41 -17.90
N LEU A 143 13.14 -9.29 -17.13
CA LEU A 143 14.56 -9.59 -17.27
C LEU A 143 14.99 -9.87 -18.72
N PRO A 144 14.27 -10.65 -19.55
CA PRO A 144 14.69 -10.91 -20.93
C PRO A 144 14.72 -9.66 -21.82
N ARG A 145 13.95 -8.63 -21.47
CA ARG A 145 13.91 -7.35 -22.19
C ARG A 145 15.02 -6.42 -21.67
N VAL A 146 15.17 -6.33 -20.35
CA VAL A 146 16.20 -5.51 -19.70
C VAL A 146 17.61 -6.01 -20.04
N ALA A 147 17.82 -7.33 -20.10
CA ALA A 147 19.12 -7.94 -20.41
C ALA A 147 19.66 -7.63 -21.82
N LYS A 148 18.83 -7.09 -22.71
CA LYS A 148 19.23 -6.67 -24.07
C LYS A 148 19.67 -5.21 -24.14
N LEU A 149 19.49 -4.45 -23.05
CA LEU A 149 19.84 -3.03 -23.01
C LEU A 149 21.33 -2.84 -22.75
N THR A 150 21.88 -1.79 -23.36
CA THR A 150 23.24 -1.32 -23.11
C THR A 150 23.20 0.09 -22.53
N PRO A 151 24.13 0.46 -21.62
CA PRO A 151 24.30 1.86 -21.24
C PRO A 151 24.42 2.78 -22.46
N GLY A 152 23.82 3.96 -22.36
CA GLY A 152 23.72 4.93 -23.46
C GLY A 152 22.54 4.71 -24.42
N ALA A 153 21.75 3.64 -24.24
CA ALA A 153 20.49 3.45 -24.97
C ALA A 153 19.41 4.43 -24.46
N ARG A 154 18.56 4.92 -25.37
CA ARG A 154 17.39 5.74 -24.99
C ARG A 154 16.16 4.85 -24.91
N ILE A 155 15.50 4.81 -23.77
CA ILE A 155 14.34 3.93 -23.53
C ILE A 155 13.13 4.72 -23.01
N THR A 156 11.95 4.10 -23.09
CA THR A 156 10.73 4.60 -22.44
C THR A 156 10.32 3.63 -21.34
N ILE A 157 10.08 4.16 -20.14
CA ILE A 157 9.55 3.40 -19.00
C ILE A 157 8.21 3.96 -18.55
N ARG A 158 7.43 3.11 -17.90
CA ARG A 158 6.25 3.47 -17.12
C ARG A 158 6.39 2.92 -15.71
N GLY A 159 6.04 3.68 -14.67
CA GLY A 159 6.10 3.17 -13.30
C GLY A 159 5.58 4.17 -12.27
N ARG A 160 5.49 3.74 -11.00
CA ARG A 160 5.01 4.56 -9.88
C ARG A 160 6.15 5.30 -9.22
N VAL A 161 6.02 6.61 -9.04
CA VAL A 161 7.02 7.41 -8.31
C VAL A 161 6.86 7.20 -6.81
N ASP A 162 7.93 6.76 -6.13
CA ASP A 162 7.94 6.49 -4.70
C ASP A 162 8.55 7.62 -3.86
N GLY A 163 9.28 8.54 -4.51
CA GLY A 163 9.92 9.70 -3.90
C GLY A 163 11.42 9.76 -4.21
N LEU A 164 12.19 10.47 -3.39
CA LEU A 164 13.64 10.61 -3.54
C LEU A 164 14.37 9.70 -2.54
N SER A 165 15.46 9.07 -2.95
CA SER A 165 16.35 8.31 -2.06
C SER A 165 17.78 8.34 -2.60
N LEU A 166 18.75 8.75 -1.76
CA LEU A 166 20.17 8.78 -2.13
C LEU A 166 20.45 9.47 -3.49
N ARG A 167 19.80 10.61 -3.75
CA ARG A 167 19.84 11.36 -5.02
C ARG A 167 19.19 10.68 -6.23
N ASN A 168 18.46 9.60 -6.04
CA ASN A 168 17.68 8.96 -7.09
C ASN A 168 16.19 9.14 -6.84
N VAL A 169 15.46 9.57 -7.87
CA VAL A 169 14.01 9.48 -7.91
C VAL A 169 13.66 8.01 -8.08
N MET A 170 13.04 7.42 -7.07
CA MET A 170 12.70 6.01 -7.04
C MET A 170 11.38 5.78 -7.77
N VAL A 171 11.38 4.82 -8.67
CA VAL A 171 10.20 4.40 -9.43
C VAL A 171 10.04 2.89 -9.32
N SER A 172 8.92 2.43 -8.75
CA SER A 172 8.57 1.01 -8.63
C SER A 172 7.60 0.55 -9.70
N ASN A 173 7.42 -0.77 -9.81
CA ASN A 173 6.55 -1.42 -10.79
C ASN A 173 6.85 -0.93 -12.21
N CYS A 174 8.15 -0.84 -12.52
CA CYS A 174 8.58 -0.32 -13.79
C CYS A 174 8.29 -1.32 -14.92
N GLU A 175 7.70 -0.80 -15.98
CA GLU A 175 7.52 -1.49 -17.23
C GLU A 175 8.25 -0.78 -18.37
N LEU A 176 9.07 -1.54 -19.09
CA LEU A 176 9.71 -1.09 -20.32
C LEU A 176 8.64 -0.97 -21.42
N ILE A 177 8.37 0.23 -21.94
CA ILE A 177 7.36 0.44 -22.99
C ILE A 177 7.98 0.33 -24.38
N SER A 178 9.13 0.98 -24.60
CA SER A 178 9.85 0.90 -25.86
C SER A 178 11.36 0.86 -25.66
N THR A 179 12.01 0.13 -26.57
CA THR A 179 13.46 0.05 -26.72
C THR A 179 13.85 0.65 -28.08
N PRO A 180 15.07 1.19 -28.21
CA PRO A 180 15.57 1.66 -29.51
C PRO A 180 15.81 0.50 -30.48
#